data_AF-A0A1I4M4I4-F1
#
_entry.id   AF-A0A1I4M4I4-F1
#
_cell.length_a   1.000
_cell.length_b   1.000
_cell.length_c   1.000
_cell.angle_alpha   90.00
_cell.angle_beta   90.00
_cell.angle_gamma   90.00
#
_symmetry.space_group_name_H-M   'P 1'
#
loop_
_entity.id
_entity.type
_entity.pdbx_description
1 polymer ?
#
loop_
_entity_poly.entity_id
_entity_poly.type
_entity_poly.pdbx_seq_one_letter_code
_entity_poly.pdbx_strand_id
1 'polypeptide(L)'
;MKRNKKDRQSTLKETIEAKPFITDDALAKIFDVSIQTIRLDRMELNIPELRERIKSVATNNWNETVKALPIDEVIGEIIDLELDRRAISILDITAEHVFSRNNIARGHHLFAQANSLAVAVINDELALTANASIKFTRQVVEGERVIAKASVAGTEKTNRTVVEVHSYVDNETVFSGVFAMFRSNQEKEGNES
;
A
#
# COMPACT_ATOMS: atom_id res chain seq x y z
N MET A 1 -2.71 13.44 43.53
CA MET A 1 -3.88 12.57 43.77
C MET A 1 -4.01 11.64 42.57
N LYS A 2 -3.95 10.32 42.74
CA LYS A 2 -4.04 9.37 41.61
C LYS A 2 -5.34 9.62 40.85
N ARG A 3 -5.25 9.94 39.54
CA ARG A 3 -6.40 10.16 38.67
C ARG A 3 -7.34 8.94 38.76
N ASN A 4 -8.65 9.18 38.80
CA ASN A 4 -9.64 8.11 38.80
C ASN A 4 -9.52 7.32 37.48
N LYS A 5 -9.78 6.01 37.52
CA LYS A 5 -9.60 5.09 36.38
C LYS A 5 -10.31 5.60 35.12
N LYS A 6 -11.55 6.09 35.26
CA LYS A 6 -12.36 6.62 34.16
C LYS A 6 -11.72 7.86 33.51
N ASP A 7 -11.25 8.81 34.32
CA ASP A 7 -10.62 10.03 33.81
C ASP A 7 -9.29 9.72 33.10
N ARG A 8 -8.53 8.78 33.66
CA ARG A 8 -7.29 8.28 33.04
C ARG A 8 -7.59 7.64 31.68
N GLN A 9 -8.61 6.79 31.59
CA GLN A 9 -9.01 6.12 30.36
C GLN A 9 -9.51 7.11 29.28
N SER A 10 -10.30 8.12 29.65
CA SER A 10 -10.72 9.17 28.71
C SER A 10 -9.50 9.92 28.16
N THR A 11 -8.62 10.38 29.06
CA THR A 11 -7.41 11.12 28.68
C THR A 11 -6.44 10.25 27.87
N LEU A 12 -6.38 8.94 28.16
CA LEU A 12 -5.56 7.98 27.44
C LEU A 12 -6.00 7.87 25.97
N LYS A 13 -7.32 7.80 25.72
CA LYS A 13 -7.89 7.79 24.38
C LYS A 13 -7.55 9.08 23.63
N GLU A 14 -7.81 10.23 24.23
CA GLU A 14 -7.49 11.56 23.65
C GLU A 14 -5.99 11.71 23.33
N THR A 15 -5.12 11.24 24.23
CA THR A 15 -3.66 11.31 24.05
C THR A 15 -3.21 10.44 22.87
N ILE A 16 -3.81 9.26 22.70
CA ILE A 16 -3.50 8.35 21.60
C ILE A 16 -4.07 8.86 20.28
N GLU A 17 -5.25 9.49 20.27
CA GLU A 17 -5.80 10.15 19.09
C GLU A 17 -4.91 11.32 18.64
N ALA A 18 -4.43 12.16 19.58
CA ALA A 18 -3.54 13.28 19.27
C ALA A 18 -2.11 12.85 18.90
N LYS A 19 -1.63 11.71 19.43
CA LYS A 19 -0.28 11.17 19.19
C LYS A 19 -0.35 9.66 18.92
N PRO A 20 -0.75 9.23 17.71
CA PRO A 20 -1.00 7.81 17.39
C PRO A 20 0.20 6.87 17.61
N PHE A 21 1.40 7.42 17.49
CA PHE A 21 2.67 6.69 17.60
C PHE A 21 3.26 6.64 19.01
N ILE A 22 2.53 7.15 20.01
CA ILE A 22 3.02 7.14 21.39
C ILE A 22 3.13 5.71 21.93
N THR A 23 4.28 5.39 22.53
CA THR A 23 4.55 4.07 23.12
C THR A 23 3.86 3.91 24.47
N ASP A 24 3.59 2.67 24.87
CA ASP A 24 3.04 2.38 26.20
C ASP A 24 3.99 2.82 27.32
N ASP A 25 5.31 2.79 27.09
CA ASP A 25 6.32 3.33 28.01
C ASP A 25 6.18 4.84 28.21
N ALA A 26 5.94 5.60 27.13
CA ALA A 26 5.74 7.04 27.22
C ALA A 26 4.40 7.36 27.90
N LEU A 27 3.35 6.62 27.59
CA LEU A 27 2.04 6.74 28.25
C LEU A 27 2.15 6.43 29.76
N ALA A 28 2.86 5.38 30.13
CA ALA A 28 3.08 5.00 31.53
C ALA A 28 3.73 6.14 32.32
N LYS A 29 4.71 6.82 31.73
CA LYS A 29 5.36 8.02 32.31
C LYS A 29 4.40 9.21 32.42
N ILE A 30 3.58 9.47 31.39
CA ILE A 30 2.61 10.59 31.39
C ILE A 30 1.53 10.41 32.46
N PHE A 31 1.05 9.18 32.63
CA PHE A 31 -0.04 8.86 33.55
C PHE A 31 0.42 8.42 34.94
N ASP A 32 1.73 8.37 35.18
CA ASP A 32 2.35 7.92 36.44
C ASP A 32 1.80 6.56 36.90
N VAL A 33 1.79 5.60 35.97
CA VAL A 33 1.32 4.22 36.20
C VAL A 33 2.27 3.21 35.57
N SER A 34 2.09 1.93 35.90
CA SER A 34 2.85 0.88 35.25
C SER A 34 2.44 0.68 33.79
N ILE A 35 3.36 0.19 32.97
CA ILE A 35 3.07 -0.22 31.58
C ILE A 35 1.94 -1.25 31.53
N GLN A 36 1.88 -2.17 32.50
CA GLN A 36 0.81 -3.16 32.63
C GLN A 36 -0.57 -2.49 32.80
N THR A 37 -0.64 -1.40 33.57
CA THR A 37 -1.87 -0.62 33.75
C THR A 37 -2.31 0.05 32.44
N ILE A 38 -1.38 0.61 31.67
CA ILE A 38 -1.68 1.18 30.34
C ILE A 38 -2.19 0.11 29.37
N ARG A 39 -1.56 -1.08 29.35
CA ARG A 39 -2.00 -2.20 28.51
C ARG A 39 -3.42 -2.65 28.85
N LEU A 40 -3.73 -2.81 30.14
CA LEU A 40 -5.07 -3.15 30.61
C LEU A 40 -6.10 -2.07 30.22
N ASP A 41 -5.79 -0.79 30.45
CA ASP A 41 -6.70 0.30 30.09
C ASP A 41 -6.95 0.37 28.57
N ARG A 42 -5.92 0.12 27.75
CA ARG A 42 -6.07 0.06 26.29
C ARG A 42 -6.94 -1.12 25.85
N MET A 43 -6.75 -2.29 26.44
CA MET A 43 -7.57 -3.48 26.14
C MET A 43 -9.05 -3.22 26.47
N GLU A 44 -9.35 -2.61 27.63
CA GLU A 44 -10.71 -2.25 28.00
C GLU A 44 -11.34 -1.23 27.04
N LEU A 45 -10.53 -0.33 26.48
CA LEU A 45 -10.96 0.67 25.50
C LEU A 45 -10.91 0.18 24.05
N ASN A 46 -10.60 -1.10 23.81
CA ASN A 46 -10.38 -1.67 22.47
C ASN A 46 -9.34 -0.90 21.62
N ILE A 47 -8.29 -0.34 22.25
CA ILE A 47 -7.25 0.40 21.55
C ILE A 47 -6.15 -0.56 21.04
N PRO A 48 -5.94 -0.68 19.71
CA PRO A 48 -4.98 -1.59 19.10
C PRO A 48 -3.53 -1.26 19.44
N GLU A 49 -2.65 -2.27 19.48
CA GLU A 49 -1.22 -2.14 19.78
C GLU A 49 -0.51 -1.13 18.87
N LEU A 50 0.65 -0.61 19.31
CA LEU A 50 1.40 0.40 18.57
C LEU A 50 1.65 0.00 17.11
N ARG A 51 2.02 -1.27 16.86
CA ARG A 51 2.25 -1.78 15.51
C ARG A 51 1.00 -1.69 14.64
N GLU A 52 -0.16 -2.07 15.17
CA GLU A 52 -1.43 -2.01 14.45
C GLU A 52 -1.92 -0.58 14.25
N ARG A 53 -1.69 0.32 15.21
CA ARG A 53 -1.95 1.76 15.04
C ARG A 53 -1.07 2.40 13.96
N ILE A 54 0.21 2.00 13.90
CA ILE A 54 1.12 2.45 12.83
C ILE A 54 0.59 2.02 11.47
N LYS A 55 0.18 0.75 11.32
CA LYS A 55 -0.45 0.27 10.08
C LYS A 55 -1.71 1.05 9.73
N SER A 56 -2.61 1.27 10.70
CA SER A 56 -3.87 1.98 10.47
C SER A 56 -3.67 3.44 10.03
N VAL A 57 -2.71 4.16 10.61
CA VAL A 57 -2.39 5.53 10.19
C VAL A 57 -1.67 5.54 8.85
N ALA A 58 -0.81 4.55 8.58
CA ALA A 58 -0.26 4.35 7.24
C ALA A 58 -1.41 4.18 6.24
N THR A 59 -2.31 3.20 6.39
CA THR A 59 -3.45 3.03 5.48
C THR A 59 -4.32 4.28 5.29
N ASN A 60 -4.51 5.10 6.33
CA ASN A 60 -5.29 6.35 6.22
C ASN A 60 -4.58 7.45 5.41
N ASN A 61 -3.26 7.61 5.56
CA ASN A 61 -2.49 8.56 4.74
C ASN A 61 -2.47 8.14 3.26
N TRP A 62 -2.60 6.85 2.99
CA TRP A 62 -2.52 6.33 1.63
C TRP A 62 -3.80 6.54 0.83
N ASN A 63 -4.97 6.51 1.50
CA ASN A 63 -6.24 6.94 0.91
C ASN A 63 -6.24 8.40 0.46
N GLU A 64 -5.42 9.27 1.07
CA GLU A 64 -5.23 10.66 0.62
C GLU A 64 -4.14 10.78 -0.46
N THR A 65 -3.24 9.79 -0.57
CA THR A 65 -2.07 9.85 -1.46
C THR A 65 -2.35 9.24 -2.84
N VAL A 66 -3.13 8.15 -2.94
CA VAL A 66 -3.50 7.59 -4.24
C VAL A 66 -4.64 8.42 -4.85
N LYS A 67 -4.43 9.00 -6.03
CA LYS A 67 -5.44 9.83 -6.71
C LYS A 67 -6.26 9.10 -7.75
N ALA A 68 -5.64 8.15 -8.46
CA ALA A 68 -6.24 7.50 -9.62
C ALA A 68 -7.18 6.34 -9.27
N LEU A 69 -6.95 5.68 -8.12
CA LEU A 69 -7.71 4.52 -7.66
C LEU A 69 -7.82 4.55 -6.14
N PRO A 70 -8.96 4.16 -5.56
CA PRO A 70 -9.04 3.77 -4.16
C PRO A 70 -8.03 2.66 -3.84
N ILE A 71 -7.39 2.69 -2.67
CA ILE A 71 -6.33 1.71 -2.36
C ILE A 71 -6.86 0.28 -2.24
N ASP A 72 -8.13 0.12 -1.91
CA ASP A 72 -8.86 -1.14 -1.84
C ASP A 72 -9.13 -1.75 -3.23
N GLU A 73 -9.00 -0.97 -4.30
CA GLU A 73 -9.07 -1.47 -5.67
C GLU A 73 -7.69 -1.93 -6.20
N VAL A 74 -6.61 -1.67 -5.46
CA VAL A 74 -5.27 -2.13 -5.84
C VAL A 74 -5.10 -3.60 -5.46
N ILE A 75 -4.64 -4.41 -6.43
CA ILE A 75 -4.39 -5.83 -6.21
C ILE A 75 -3.07 -5.99 -5.45
N GLY A 76 -3.17 -6.63 -4.27
CA GLY A 76 -2.07 -6.79 -3.32
C GLY A 76 -2.01 -5.65 -2.29
N GLU A 77 -1.13 -5.79 -1.32
CA GLU A 77 -0.88 -4.79 -0.29
C GLU A 77 0.21 -3.81 -0.76
N ILE A 78 -0.08 -2.51 -0.80
CA ILE A 78 0.96 -1.52 -1.13
C ILE A 78 1.83 -1.24 0.11
N ILE A 79 3.14 -1.30 -0.08
CA ILE A 79 4.15 -1.18 0.99
C ILE A 79 4.94 0.13 0.88
N ASP A 80 5.22 0.58 -0.35
CA ASP A 80 5.82 1.91 -0.62
C ASP A 80 5.09 2.60 -1.79
N LEU A 81 4.90 3.91 -1.70
CA LEU A 81 4.28 4.71 -2.76
C LEU A 81 4.81 6.15 -2.72
N GLU A 82 5.49 6.51 -3.80
CA GLU A 82 5.87 7.87 -4.15
C GLU A 82 5.27 8.19 -5.52
N LEU A 83 4.22 9.02 -5.52
CA LEU A 83 3.53 9.46 -6.73
C LEU A 83 4.50 10.01 -7.78
N ASP A 84 4.26 9.64 -9.04
CA ASP A 84 5.07 9.95 -10.22
C ASP A 84 6.54 9.51 -10.14
N ARG A 85 6.88 8.62 -9.19
CA ARG A 85 8.26 8.12 -9.01
C ARG A 85 8.32 6.61 -8.93
N ARG A 86 7.81 6.03 -7.84
CA ARG A 86 7.94 4.60 -7.57
C ARG A 86 6.83 4.08 -6.67
N ALA A 87 6.52 2.80 -6.78
CA ALA A 87 5.62 2.12 -5.85
C ALA A 87 6.03 0.66 -5.68
N ILE A 88 5.65 0.06 -4.56
CA ILE A 88 5.92 -1.35 -4.24
C ILE A 88 4.65 -1.97 -3.69
N SER A 89 4.21 -3.09 -4.26
CA SER A 89 3.15 -3.92 -3.68
C SER A 89 3.58 -5.36 -3.48
N ILE A 90 2.88 -6.05 -2.57
CA ILE A 90 3.09 -7.45 -2.25
C ILE A 90 1.78 -8.21 -2.46
N LEU A 91 1.86 -9.37 -3.12
CA LEU A 91 0.75 -10.30 -3.29
C LEU A 91 1.19 -11.69 -2.83
N ASP A 92 0.47 -12.24 -1.85
CA ASP A 92 0.63 -13.63 -1.42
C ASP A 92 -0.20 -14.54 -2.33
N ILE A 93 0.44 -15.51 -2.98
CA ILE A 93 -0.21 -16.40 -3.94
C ILE A 93 -0.91 -17.53 -3.18
N THR A 94 -2.23 -17.41 -3.05
CA THR A 94 -3.11 -18.40 -2.41
C THR A 94 -3.72 -19.38 -3.43
N ALA A 95 -4.44 -20.39 -2.94
CA ALA A 95 -5.18 -21.37 -3.75
C ALA A 95 -6.13 -20.73 -4.80
N GLU A 96 -6.66 -19.54 -4.54
CA GLU A 96 -7.53 -18.84 -5.49
C GLU A 96 -6.76 -18.27 -6.68
N HIS A 97 -5.45 -18.12 -6.59
CA HIS A 97 -4.63 -17.54 -7.66
C HIS A 97 -4.13 -18.59 -8.67
N VAL A 98 -4.17 -19.88 -8.31
CA VAL A 98 -3.45 -20.93 -9.03
C VAL A 98 -4.36 -21.88 -9.81
N PHE A 99 -3.79 -22.63 -10.74
CA PHE A 99 -4.47 -23.78 -11.34
C PHE A 99 -4.46 -24.97 -10.38
N SER A 100 -5.63 -25.54 -10.08
CA SER A 100 -5.78 -26.69 -9.17
C SER A 100 -4.96 -27.93 -9.53
N ARG A 101 -4.57 -28.09 -10.80
CA ARG A 101 -3.83 -29.26 -11.29
C ARG A 101 -2.32 -29.24 -10.97
N ASN A 102 -1.73 -28.06 -10.78
CA ASN A 102 -0.28 -27.91 -10.68
C ASN A 102 0.17 -26.73 -9.81
N ASN A 103 -0.76 -26.03 -9.16
CA ASN A 103 -0.52 -24.91 -8.25
C ASN A 103 0.30 -23.76 -8.85
N ILE A 104 0.29 -23.61 -10.18
CA ILE A 104 0.92 -22.49 -10.88
C ILE A 104 -0.03 -21.30 -10.88
N ALA A 105 0.46 -20.13 -10.50
CA ALA A 105 -0.26 -18.86 -10.55
C ALA A 105 -0.71 -18.53 -11.97
N ARG A 106 -1.96 -18.11 -12.10
CA ARG A 106 -2.52 -17.68 -13.39
C ARG A 106 -1.95 -16.31 -13.73
N GLY A 107 -1.46 -16.13 -14.95
CA GLY A 107 -0.74 -14.92 -15.36
C GLY A 107 -1.53 -13.61 -15.20
N HIS A 108 -2.86 -13.67 -15.23
CA HIS A 108 -3.70 -12.48 -15.01
C HIS A 108 -3.58 -11.91 -13.59
N HIS A 109 -3.21 -12.69 -12.57
CA HIS A 109 -3.03 -12.17 -11.21
C HIS A 109 -1.74 -11.34 -11.09
N LEU A 110 -0.65 -11.85 -11.67
CA LEU A 110 0.61 -11.12 -11.80
C LEU A 110 0.43 -9.83 -12.62
N PHE A 111 -0.30 -9.93 -13.73
CA PHE A 111 -0.65 -8.77 -14.54
C PHE A 111 -1.52 -7.78 -13.76
N ALA A 112 -2.54 -8.25 -13.04
CA ALA A 112 -3.46 -7.40 -12.30
C ALA A 112 -2.73 -6.63 -11.20
N GLN A 113 -1.87 -7.29 -10.42
CA GLN A 113 -1.00 -6.64 -9.42
C GLN A 113 -0.12 -5.55 -10.06
N ALA A 114 0.57 -5.88 -11.15
CA ALA A 114 1.46 -4.94 -11.83
C ALA A 114 0.69 -3.75 -12.42
N ASN A 115 -0.45 -4.02 -13.06
CA ASN A 115 -1.28 -3.00 -13.69
C ASN A 115 -1.91 -2.06 -12.66
N SER A 116 -2.50 -2.59 -11.58
CA SER A 116 -3.08 -1.75 -10.53
C SER A 116 -2.01 -0.91 -9.83
N LEU A 117 -0.80 -1.45 -9.63
CA LEU A 117 0.32 -0.69 -9.08
C LEU A 117 0.80 0.41 -10.04
N ALA A 118 0.82 0.14 -11.34
CA ALA A 118 1.15 1.12 -12.37
C ALA A 118 0.13 2.25 -12.46
N VAL A 119 -1.15 1.99 -12.16
CA VAL A 119 -2.17 3.04 -12.03
C VAL A 119 -1.97 3.81 -10.72
N ALA A 120 -1.74 3.12 -9.60
CA ALA A 120 -1.63 3.73 -8.27
C ALA A 120 -0.46 4.72 -8.13
N VAL A 121 0.66 4.49 -8.84
CA VAL A 121 1.82 5.40 -8.81
C VAL A 121 1.57 6.72 -9.54
N ILE A 122 0.50 6.84 -10.32
CA ILE A 122 0.21 8.01 -11.13
C ILE A 122 -0.52 9.09 -10.30
N ASN A 123 0.05 10.30 -10.25
CA ASN A 123 -0.52 11.45 -9.55
C ASN A 123 -1.64 12.15 -10.37
N ASP A 124 -2.66 11.43 -10.79
CA ASP A 124 -3.78 11.98 -11.56
C ASP A 124 -5.08 11.35 -11.08
N GLU A 125 -6.19 12.08 -11.11
CA GLU A 125 -7.50 11.53 -10.74
C GLU A 125 -8.00 10.50 -11.77
N LEU A 126 -7.52 10.60 -13.00
CA LEU A 126 -7.83 9.66 -14.07
C LEU A 126 -6.54 9.15 -14.71
N ALA A 127 -6.19 7.91 -14.38
CA ALA A 127 -5.10 7.19 -15.02
C ALA A 127 -5.59 5.86 -15.61
N LEU A 128 -5.31 5.63 -16.90
CA LEU A 128 -5.77 4.45 -17.63
C LEU A 128 -4.60 3.80 -18.36
N THR A 129 -4.53 2.47 -18.32
CA THR A 129 -3.55 1.72 -19.11
C THR A 129 -3.94 1.74 -20.58
N ALA A 130 -3.14 2.39 -21.42
CA ALA A 130 -3.38 2.47 -22.86
C ALA A 130 -2.76 1.28 -23.61
N ASN A 131 -1.58 0.84 -23.18
CA ASN A 131 -0.93 -0.36 -23.67
C ASN A 131 -0.05 -0.98 -22.58
N ALA A 132 0.29 -2.25 -22.75
CA ALA A 132 1.24 -2.93 -21.90
C ALA A 132 2.04 -3.95 -22.72
N SER A 133 3.36 -4.00 -22.50
CA SER A 133 4.23 -5.07 -22.97
C SER A 133 4.73 -5.85 -21.78
N ILE A 134 4.41 -7.14 -21.69
CA ILE A 134 4.65 -7.95 -20.49
C ILE A 134 5.40 -9.25 -20.83
N LYS A 135 6.18 -9.74 -19.87
CA LYS A 135 6.92 -10.99 -19.95
C LYS A 135 6.77 -11.76 -18.64
N PHE A 136 6.36 -13.02 -18.76
CA PHE A 136 6.38 -13.98 -17.65
C PHE A 136 7.69 -14.77 -17.75
N THR A 137 8.63 -14.49 -16.85
CA THR A 137 10.00 -15.02 -16.91
C THR A 137 10.15 -16.33 -16.14
N ARG A 138 9.37 -16.53 -15.08
CA ARG A 138 9.33 -17.76 -14.29
C ARG A 138 7.90 -18.05 -13.83
N GLN A 139 7.57 -19.34 -13.73
CA GLN A 139 6.32 -19.78 -13.11
C GLN A 139 6.33 -19.44 -11.63
N VAL A 140 5.26 -18.79 -11.16
CA VAL A 140 5.02 -18.55 -9.73
C VAL A 140 4.09 -19.62 -9.20
N VAL A 141 4.30 -20.09 -7.98
CA VAL A 141 3.50 -21.18 -7.38
C VAL A 141 2.80 -20.75 -6.09
N GLU A 142 1.79 -21.51 -5.68
CA GLU A 142 1.09 -21.31 -4.41
C GLU A 142 2.06 -21.26 -3.21
N GLY A 143 1.82 -20.33 -2.30
CA GLY A 143 2.65 -20.06 -1.13
C GLY A 143 3.81 -19.09 -1.39
N GLU A 144 4.11 -18.76 -2.65
CA GLU A 144 5.09 -17.73 -2.95
C GLU A 144 4.52 -16.32 -2.73
N ARG A 145 5.43 -15.40 -2.36
CA ARG A 145 5.14 -13.98 -2.17
C ARG A 145 5.73 -13.19 -3.32
N VAL A 146 4.87 -12.51 -4.08
CA VAL A 146 5.29 -11.70 -5.23
C VAL A 146 5.40 -10.23 -4.83
N ILE A 147 6.61 -9.69 -4.94
CA ILE A 147 6.92 -8.28 -4.72
C ILE A 147 6.97 -7.57 -6.07
N ALA A 148 5.98 -6.74 -6.38
CA ALA A 148 5.97 -5.89 -7.57
C ALA A 148 6.58 -4.53 -7.24
N LYS A 149 7.47 -4.03 -8.10
CA LYS A 149 8.10 -2.72 -8.00
C LYS A 149 7.83 -1.95 -9.28
N ALA A 150 7.12 -0.83 -9.16
CA ALA A 150 6.84 0.10 -10.24
C ALA A 150 7.80 1.29 -10.17
N SER A 151 8.26 1.75 -11.33
CA SER A 151 9.04 2.99 -11.49
C SER A 151 8.57 3.76 -12.72
N VAL A 152 8.39 5.06 -12.57
CA VAL A 152 8.01 5.95 -13.67
C VAL A 152 9.26 6.29 -14.48
N ALA A 153 9.33 5.82 -15.72
CA ALA A 153 10.48 6.00 -16.61
C ALA A 153 10.47 7.36 -17.35
N GLY A 154 9.31 8.04 -17.39
CA GLY A 154 9.13 9.36 -17.99
C GLY A 154 7.88 9.44 -18.86
N THR A 155 7.82 10.46 -19.72
CA THR A 155 6.71 10.67 -20.67
C THR A 155 7.19 10.47 -22.10
N GLU A 156 6.48 9.66 -22.87
CA GLU A 156 6.72 9.51 -24.30
C GLU A 156 6.29 10.76 -25.09
N LYS A 157 6.79 10.87 -26.33
CA LYS A 157 6.33 11.90 -27.30
C LYS A 157 4.82 11.87 -27.56
N THR A 158 4.16 10.75 -27.25
CA THR A 158 2.73 10.52 -27.40
C THR A 158 1.90 11.01 -26.20
N ASN A 159 2.51 11.76 -25.26
CA ASN A 159 1.86 12.26 -24.04
C ASN A 159 1.33 11.11 -23.15
N ARG A 160 2.12 10.03 -23.06
CA ARG A 160 1.85 8.88 -22.20
C ARG A 160 2.94 8.74 -21.17
N THR A 161 2.58 8.54 -19.91
CA THR A 161 3.54 8.21 -18.85
C THR A 161 3.91 6.74 -18.96
N VAL A 162 5.20 6.43 -19.07
CA VAL A 162 5.70 5.06 -19.09
C VAL A 162 6.03 4.63 -17.66
N VAL A 163 5.45 3.51 -17.25
CA VAL A 163 5.73 2.84 -15.97
C VAL A 163 6.32 1.48 -16.24
N GLU A 164 7.52 1.25 -15.71
CA GLU A 164 8.15 -0.07 -15.72
C GLU A 164 7.83 -0.78 -14.41
N VAL A 165 7.37 -2.03 -14.49
CA VAL A 165 7.06 -2.88 -13.34
C VAL A 165 7.86 -4.16 -13.41
N HIS A 166 8.61 -4.45 -12.36
CA HIS A 166 9.31 -5.72 -12.20
C HIS A 166 8.78 -6.43 -10.95
N SER A 167 8.38 -7.69 -11.10
CA SER A 167 7.95 -8.51 -9.97
C SER A 167 8.95 -9.60 -9.66
N TYR A 168 9.13 -9.84 -8.37
CA TYR A 168 10.12 -10.74 -7.83
C TYR A 168 9.49 -11.72 -6.84
N VAL A 169 10.01 -12.94 -6.81
CA VAL A 169 9.87 -13.85 -5.68
C VAL A 169 11.28 -14.03 -5.14
N ASP A 170 11.47 -13.73 -3.86
CA ASP A 170 12.80 -13.56 -3.25
C ASP A 170 13.68 -12.60 -4.08
N ASN A 171 14.72 -13.12 -4.74
CA ASN A 171 15.65 -12.36 -5.59
C ASN A 171 15.50 -12.66 -7.08
N GLU A 172 14.52 -13.46 -7.49
CA GLU A 172 14.35 -13.89 -8.88
C GLU A 172 13.21 -13.13 -9.56
N THR A 173 13.47 -12.59 -10.75
CA THR A 173 12.43 -11.92 -11.55
C THR A 173 11.46 -12.95 -12.12
N VAL A 174 10.18 -12.78 -11.80
CA VAL A 174 9.08 -13.66 -12.24
C VAL A 174 8.20 -13.01 -13.31
N PHE A 175 8.13 -11.69 -13.29
CA PHE A 175 7.35 -10.90 -14.22
C PHE A 175 8.06 -9.57 -14.50
N SER A 176 7.93 -9.08 -15.73
CA SER A 176 8.30 -7.70 -16.08
C SER A 176 7.27 -7.13 -17.03
N GLY A 177 6.99 -5.84 -16.91
CA GLY A 177 6.03 -5.15 -17.75
C GLY A 177 6.38 -3.69 -17.96
N VAL A 178 6.12 -3.19 -19.15
CA VAL A 178 6.19 -1.76 -19.48
C VAL A 178 4.77 -1.32 -19.83
N PHE A 179 4.24 -0.37 -19.08
CA PHE A 179 2.86 0.13 -19.18
C PHE A 179 2.88 1.57 -19.65
N ALA A 180 2.23 1.89 -20.78
CA ALA A 180 1.98 3.27 -21.15
C ALA A 180 0.62 3.71 -20.59
N MET A 181 0.66 4.71 -19.73
CA MET A 181 -0.47 5.24 -18.99
C MET A 181 -0.94 6.55 -19.62
N PHE A 182 -2.24 6.64 -19.84
CA PHE A 182 -2.94 7.88 -20.14
C PHE A 182 -3.26 8.63 -18.84
N ARG A 183 -3.21 9.97 -18.88
CA ARG A 183 -3.51 10.87 -17.75
C ARG A 183 -4.31 12.08 -18.22
N SER A 184 -5.28 12.52 -17.43
CA SER A 184 -6.17 13.62 -17.83
C SER A 184 -5.52 15.00 -17.82
N ASN A 185 -4.58 15.29 -16.90
CA ASN A 185 -4.02 16.64 -16.79
C ASN A 185 -3.05 17.02 -17.92
N GLN A 186 -2.56 16.06 -18.72
CA GLN A 186 -1.69 16.40 -19.85
C GLN A 186 -2.45 16.91 -21.09
N GLU A 187 -3.78 16.75 -21.16
CA GLU A 187 -4.59 17.36 -22.23
C GLU A 187 -4.87 18.84 -21.97
N LYS A 188 -4.87 19.29 -20.71
CA LYS A 188 -5.13 20.70 -20.37
C LYS A 188 -4.00 21.62 -20.83
N GLU A 189 -2.74 21.17 -20.77
CA GLU A 189 -1.58 21.95 -21.25
C GLU A 189 -1.51 22.06 -22.78
N GLY A 190 -2.22 21.21 -23.53
CA GLY A 190 -2.21 21.21 -25.00
C GLY A 190 -3.29 22.08 -25.67
N ASN A 191 -4.25 22.60 -24.91
CA ASN A 191 -5.39 23.38 -25.41
C ASN A 191 -5.31 24.89 -25.08
N GLU A 192 -4.18 25.38 -24.55
CA GLU A 192 -3.91 26.81 -24.32
C GLU A 192 -2.90 27.41 -25.32
N SER A 193 -2.87 26.94 -26.57
CA SER A 193 -2.03 27.52 -27.65
C SER A 193 -2.84 27.99 -28.84
#